data_AF-A0A3B0PDJ6-F1
#
_entry.id   AF-A0A3B0PDJ6-F1
#
_cell.length_a   1.000
_cell.length_b   1.000
_cell.length_c   1.000
_cell.angle_alpha   90.00
_cell.angle_beta   90.00
_cell.angle_gamma   90.00
#
_symmetry.space_group_name_H-M   'P 1'
#
loop_
_entity.id
_entity.type
_entity.pdbx_description
1 polymer ?
#
loop_
_entity_poly.entity_id
_entity_poly.type
_entity_poly.pdbx_seq_one_letter_code
_entity_poly.pdbx_strand_id
1 'polypeptide(L)'
;MKRKNILKFVSLLGIGSFVMLAAASCTSVTNQTPNPAPKPNPNPEPKPDPMPNPPSGGMNGGDTNPGNDGGMMGDNPNSGNTTPEQQLAAARKTLTDLLGTENTNVALYADYAKIQSTLSTAYMTAKTASENTSATLDNLRSASTTLQAAIDKAASNKRTFDSANQPLVTAYNQLKTTLQSKTTSLEGLSENKYSSIKNHLSKLFDAGSAIAARTLDPTMGTVPEVMSVTKANEDIMTAVSKLTEW
;
A
#
# COMPACT_ATOMS: atom_id res chain seq x y z
N MET A 1 19.83 -15.66 -53.61
CA MET A 1 19.74 -15.80 -52.14
C MET A 1 19.48 -14.43 -51.52
N LYS A 2 18.29 -14.17 -50.98
CA LYS A 2 17.94 -12.90 -50.32
C LYS A 2 17.93 -13.11 -48.80
N ARG A 3 18.76 -12.38 -48.05
CA ARG A 3 18.74 -12.39 -46.58
C ARG A 3 17.64 -11.44 -46.10
N LYS A 4 16.76 -11.92 -45.23
CA LYS A 4 15.76 -11.10 -44.51
C LYS A 4 16.36 -10.73 -43.16
N ASN A 5 16.53 -9.44 -42.91
CA ASN A 5 16.94 -8.91 -41.61
C ASN A 5 15.72 -8.88 -40.68
N ILE A 6 15.78 -9.64 -39.58
CA ILE A 6 14.80 -9.60 -38.50
C ILE A 6 15.17 -8.43 -37.59
N LEU A 7 14.33 -7.41 -37.60
CA LEU A 7 14.40 -6.28 -36.68
C LEU A 7 13.90 -6.76 -35.30
N LYS A 8 14.81 -6.88 -34.32
CA LYS A 8 14.45 -7.19 -32.94
C LYS A 8 14.15 -5.89 -32.19
N PHE A 9 12.90 -5.68 -31.81
CA PHE A 9 12.52 -4.67 -30.84
C PHE A 9 13.07 -5.08 -29.47
N VAL A 10 14.08 -4.34 -28.99
CA VAL A 10 14.55 -4.44 -27.61
C VAL A 10 13.52 -3.69 -26.76
N SER A 11 12.71 -4.44 -26.02
CA SER A 11 11.87 -3.87 -24.96
C SER A 11 12.80 -3.36 -23.86
N LEU A 12 12.89 -2.04 -23.75
CA LEU A 12 13.56 -1.34 -22.67
C LEU A 12 12.62 -1.36 -21.45
N LEU A 13 12.58 -2.50 -20.75
CA LEU A 13 11.96 -2.58 -19.44
C LEU A 13 12.84 -1.78 -18.47
N GLY A 14 12.42 -0.55 -18.19
CA GLY A 14 13.08 0.34 -17.24
C GLY A 14 13.10 -0.30 -15.86
N ILE A 15 14.29 -0.74 -15.45
CA ILE A 15 14.59 -1.11 -14.07
C ILE A 15 14.58 0.20 -13.29
N GLY A 16 13.47 0.49 -12.62
CA GLY A 16 13.39 1.57 -11.65
C GLY A 16 14.31 1.24 -10.48
N SER A 17 15.48 1.87 -10.44
CA SER A 17 16.39 1.87 -9.31
C SER A 17 15.73 2.55 -8.11
N PHE A 18 15.15 1.77 -7.20
CA PHE A 18 14.80 2.28 -5.87
C PHE A 18 16.03 2.18 -4.97
N VAL A 19 16.68 3.32 -4.74
CA VAL A 19 17.68 3.48 -3.68
C VAL A 19 16.93 3.48 -2.36
N MET A 20 16.92 2.35 -1.64
CA MET A 20 16.53 2.35 -0.23
C MET A 20 17.65 3.01 0.58
N LEU A 21 17.40 4.22 1.04
CA LEU A 21 18.22 4.91 2.01
C LEU A 21 18.00 4.26 3.38
N ALA A 22 18.95 3.44 3.83
CA ALA A 22 18.92 2.82 5.15
C ALA A 22 19.26 3.88 6.22
N ALA A 23 18.26 4.28 7.00
CA ALA A 23 18.50 4.98 8.27
C ALA A 23 18.93 3.95 9.31
N ALA A 24 20.23 3.88 9.60
CA ALA A 24 20.74 3.19 10.77
C ALA A 24 20.35 4.00 12.02
N SER A 25 19.43 3.48 12.83
CA SER A 25 19.18 4.01 14.17
C SER A 25 19.70 3.01 15.20
N CYS A 26 20.75 3.42 15.90
CA CYS A 26 21.36 2.71 17.01
C CYS A 26 20.36 2.61 18.18
N THR A 27 20.06 1.40 18.62
CA THR A 27 19.30 1.16 19.85
C THR A 27 20.23 1.27 21.06
N SER A 28 20.17 2.39 21.78
CA SER A 28 20.68 2.48 23.15
C SER A 28 19.63 1.92 24.12
N VAL A 29 19.98 0.80 24.77
CA VAL A 29 19.22 0.18 25.86
C VAL A 29 19.22 1.14 27.06
N THR A 30 18.06 1.68 27.41
CA THR A 30 17.85 2.35 28.69
C THR A 30 16.90 1.49 29.54
N ASN A 31 17.41 1.08 30.69
CA ASN A 31 16.71 0.33 31.72
C ASN A 31 15.62 1.23 32.32
N GLN A 32 14.34 0.90 32.14
CA GLN A 32 13.24 1.64 32.78
C GLN A 32 12.54 0.79 33.85
N THR A 33 12.63 1.28 35.07
CA THR A 33 11.90 0.88 36.28
C THR A 33 10.38 0.92 36.06
N PRO A 34 9.56 0.05 36.70
CA PRO A 34 8.11 0.07 36.52
C PRO A 34 7.47 1.35 37.07
N ASN A 35 6.73 2.07 36.23
CA ASN A 35 5.94 3.25 36.62
C ASN A 35 4.60 2.80 37.26
N PRO A 36 4.06 3.47 38.31
CA PRO A 36 2.84 3.06 38.99
C PRO A 36 1.55 3.29 38.17
N ALA A 37 0.50 2.54 38.52
CA ALA A 37 -0.81 2.52 37.87
C ALA A 37 -1.49 3.91 37.78
N PRO A 38 -2.29 4.17 36.72
CA PRO A 38 -2.97 5.46 36.53
C PRO A 38 -4.09 5.68 37.55
N LYS A 39 -4.14 6.87 38.16
CA LYS A 39 -5.31 7.35 38.91
C LYS A 39 -6.46 7.72 37.95
N PRO A 40 -7.74 7.54 38.34
CA PRO A 40 -8.89 7.96 37.54
C PRO A 40 -8.94 9.49 37.41
N ASN A 41 -9.20 9.96 36.19
CA ASN A 41 -9.39 11.37 35.86
C ASN A 41 -10.79 11.84 36.32
N PRO A 42 -10.96 13.02 36.96
CA PRO A 42 -12.27 13.54 37.30
C PRO A 42 -13.09 13.90 36.06
N ASN A 43 -14.38 13.56 36.10
CA ASN A 43 -15.37 13.84 35.07
C ASN A 43 -15.54 15.37 34.84
N PRO A 44 -15.53 15.87 33.59
CA PRO A 44 -15.84 17.28 33.32
C PRO A 44 -17.30 17.62 33.65
N GLU A 45 -17.53 18.79 34.24
CA GLU A 45 -18.86 19.34 34.50
C GLU A 45 -19.67 19.58 33.21
N PRO A 46 -21.01 19.45 33.24
CA PRO A 46 -21.86 19.71 32.08
C PRO A 46 -21.83 21.18 31.65
N LYS A 47 -21.71 21.41 30.33
CA LYS A 47 -21.77 22.73 29.71
C LYS A 47 -23.23 23.26 29.77
N PRO A 48 -23.47 24.56 30.01
CA PRO A 48 -24.83 25.11 30.05
C PRO A 48 -25.54 24.99 28.71
N ASP A 49 -26.86 24.73 28.75
CA ASP A 49 -27.73 24.64 27.59
C ASP A 49 -27.77 25.96 26.79
N PRO A 50 -27.88 25.91 25.45
CA PRO A 50 -28.04 27.10 24.62
C PRO A 50 -29.38 27.81 24.88
N MET A 51 -29.35 29.13 25.12
CA MET A 51 -30.56 29.96 25.14
C MET A 51 -31.31 29.90 23.79
N PRO A 52 -32.66 29.92 23.79
CA PRO A 52 -33.43 30.03 22.55
C PRO A 52 -33.24 31.41 21.90
N ASN A 53 -33.03 31.43 20.58
CA ASN A 53 -33.07 32.66 19.77
C ASN A 53 -34.46 33.32 19.83
N PRO A 54 -34.54 34.67 19.76
CA PRO A 54 -35.81 35.38 19.69
C PRO A 54 -36.51 35.16 18.32
N PRO A 55 -37.85 35.29 18.26
CA PRO A 55 -38.58 35.12 17.02
C PRO A 55 -38.36 36.32 16.09
N SER A 56 -37.77 36.09 14.92
CA SER A 56 -37.80 37.05 13.82
C SER A 56 -39.19 37.06 13.22
N GLY A 57 -39.97 38.09 13.54
CA GLY A 57 -41.23 38.40 12.88
C GLY A 57 -41.03 39.38 11.71
N GLY A 58 -41.82 39.20 10.65
CA GLY A 58 -42.46 40.32 9.97
C GLY A 58 -41.96 40.71 8.57
N MET A 59 -42.82 40.37 7.58
CA MET A 59 -43.34 41.23 6.50
C MET A 59 -42.48 41.59 5.26
N ASN A 60 -42.93 41.00 4.13
CA ASN A 60 -43.32 41.59 2.83
C ASN A 60 -42.50 42.71 2.15
N GLY A 61 -42.21 42.46 0.87
CA GLY A 61 -42.57 43.39 -0.21
C GLY A 61 -41.44 43.79 -1.16
N GLY A 62 -41.64 43.60 -2.48
CA GLY A 62 -40.98 44.41 -3.51
C GLY A 62 -40.39 43.65 -4.69
N ASP A 63 -41.09 43.66 -5.82
CA ASP A 63 -40.60 43.32 -7.16
C ASP A 63 -39.42 44.20 -7.60
N THR A 64 -38.43 43.63 -8.32
CA THR A 64 -38.03 44.04 -9.70
C THR A 64 -36.85 43.20 -10.25
N ASN A 65 -37.14 42.42 -11.32
CA ASN A 65 -36.40 42.13 -12.59
C ASN A 65 -34.86 41.86 -12.64
N PRO A 66 -34.36 41.06 -13.63
CA PRO A 66 -33.08 40.37 -13.62
C PRO A 66 -31.95 41.18 -14.28
N GLY A 67 -30.74 40.97 -13.79
CA GLY A 67 -29.51 41.50 -14.37
C GLY A 67 -28.41 40.45 -14.30
N ASN A 68 -28.03 39.95 -15.47
CA ASN A 68 -26.84 39.16 -15.70
C ASN A 68 -25.60 40.02 -15.44
N ASP A 69 -24.80 39.66 -14.44
CA ASP A 69 -23.41 40.11 -14.34
C ASP A 69 -22.51 38.94 -13.96
N GLY A 70 -21.65 38.57 -14.91
CA GLY A 70 -20.52 37.69 -14.66
C GLY A 70 -19.58 38.33 -13.65
N GLY A 71 -19.24 37.55 -12.62
CA GLY A 71 -18.24 37.92 -11.63
C GLY A 71 -17.59 36.66 -11.10
N MET A 72 -16.41 36.34 -11.61
CA MET A 72 -15.48 35.49 -10.90
C MET A 72 -15.17 36.12 -9.53
N MET A 73 -14.89 35.26 -8.55
CA MET A 73 -14.32 35.52 -7.23
C MET A 73 -15.32 35.69 -6.07
N GLY A 74 -15.30 34.69 -5.19
CA GLY A 74 -16.02 34.65 -3.94
C GLY A 74 -15.63 33.39 -3.16
N ASP A 75 -14.36 33.31 -2.76
CA ASP A 75 -13.85 32.31 -1.82
C ASP A 75 -14.51 32.48 -0.45
N ASN A 76 -15.70 31.89 -0.28
CA ASN A 76 -16.25 31.50 1.01
C ASN A 76 -17.38 30.47 0.79
N PRO A 77 -17.20 29.17 1.15
CA PRO A 77 -18.27 28.20 1.00
C PRO A 77 -19.28 28.42 2.12
N ASN A 78 -20.31 29.22 1.85
CA ASN A 78 -21.55 29.08 2.59
C ASN A 78 -22.04 27.64 2.36
N SER A 79 -22.08 26.82 3.42
CA SER A 79 -22.35 25.36 3.36
C SER A 79 -23.75 25.00 2.82
N GLY A 80 -24.55 25.98 2.39
CA GLY A 80 -25.93 25.81 1.94
C GLY A 80 -26.18 25.96 0.44
N ASN A 81 -25.19 26.29 -0.41
CA ASN A 81 -25.47 26.54 -1.83
C ASN A 81 -24.34 26.04 -2.77
N THR A 82 -24.24 24.72 -2.95
CA THR A 82 -23.39 24.13 -4.01
C THR A 82 -24.27 23.78 -5.21
N THR A 83 -23.91 24.25 -6.40
CA THR A 83 -24.64 23.88 -7.62
C THR A 83 -24.42 22.40 -7.97
N PRO A 84 -25.33 21.75 -8.71
CA PRO A 84 -25.12 20.36 -9.17
C PRO A 84 -23.78 20.15 -9.89
N GLU A 85 -23.32 21.14 -10.66
CA GLU A 85 -22.05 21.11 -11.38
C GLU A 85 -20.87 21.15 -10.42
N GLN A 86 -20.93 21.98 -9.37
CA GLN A 86 -19.91 22.04 -8.33
C GLN A 86 -19.84 20.72 -7.55
N GLN A 87 -20.98 20.10 -7.23
CA GLN A 87 -21.01 18.79 -6.57
C GLN A 87 -20.41 17.70 -7.45
N LEU A 88 -20.72 17.70 -8.75
CA LEU A 88 -20.15 16.75 -9.71
C LEU A 88 -18.63 16.92 -9.85
N ALA A 89 -18.16 18.16 -9.98
CA ALA A 89 -16.73 18.47 -10.05
C ALA A 89 -15.99 18.05 -8.77
N ALA A 90 -16.57 18.31 -7.60
CA ALA A 90 -16.02 17.88 -6.31
C ALA A 90 -15.94 16.34 -6.23
N ALA A 91 -16.99 15.62 -6.64
CA ALA A 91 -16.99 14.16 -6.65
C ALA A 91 -15.94 13.57 -7.61
N ARG A 92 -15.73 14.20 -8.79
CA ARG A 92 -14.65 13.82 -9.71
C ARG A 92 -13.28 14.03 -9.07
N LYS A 93 -13.07 15.17 -8.40
CA LYS A 93 -11.83 15.46 -7.68
C LYS A 93 -11.55 14.43 -6.59
N THR A 94 -12.54 14.12 -5.74
CA THR A 94 -12.40 13.10 -4.68
C THR A 94 -11.99 11.74 -5.26
N LEU A 95 -12.65 11.28 -6.31
CA LEU A 95 -12.30 10.01 -6.95
C LEU A 95 -10.87 10.05 -7.54
N THR A 96 -10.50 11.17 -8.17
CA THR A 96 -9.16 11.37 -8.76
C THR A 96 -8.07 11.39 -7.69
N ASP A 97 -8.30 12.08 -6.58
CA ASP A 97 -7.37 12.13 -5.44
C ASP A 97 -7.15 10.72 -4.86
N LEU A 98 -8.23 9.93 -4.70
CA LEU A 98 -8.12 8.53 -4.27
C LEU A 98 -7.33 7.68 -5.26
N LEU A 99 -7.61 7.79 -6.57
CA LEU A 99 -6.87 7.10 -7.62
C LEU A 99 -5.37 7.45 -7.61
N GLY A 100 -5.02 8.70 -7.26
CA GLY A 100 -3.63 9.14 -7.11
C GLY A 100 -2.83 8.38 -6.04
N THR A 101 -3.49 7.63 -5.15
CA THR A 101 -2.85 6.83 -4.10
C THR A 101 -2.53 5.38 -4.52
N GLU A 102 -2.90 4.97 -5.73
CA GLU A 102 -2.81 3.59 -6.22
C GLU A 102 -1.43 2.96 -5.99
N ASN A 103 -0.38 3.59 -6.51
CA ASN A 103 0.98 3.04 -6.45
C ASN A 103 1.44 2.76 -5.01
N THR A 104 1.18 3.70 -4.09
CA THR A 104 1.54 3.55 -2.69
C THR A 104 0.73 2.44 -2.04
N ASN A 105 -0.60 2.45 -2.21
CA ASN A 105 -1.49 1.51 -1.56
C ASN A 105 -1.30 0.07 -2.07
N VAL A 106 -1.11 -0.14 -3.38
CA VAL A 106 -0.90 -1.46 -3.97
C VAL A 106 0.49 -2.02 -3.62
N ALA A 107 1.52 -1.18 -3.54
CA ALA A 107 2.89 -1.62 -3.22
C ALA A 107 3.03 -2.19 -1.80
N LEU A 108 2.20 -1.74 -0.84
CA LEU A 108 2.18 -2.25 0.53
C LEU A 108 1.87 -3.75 0.61
N TYR A 109 1.25 -4.33 -0.43
CA TYR A 109 0.80 -5.71 -0.46
C TYR A 109 1.59 -6.58 -1.42
N ALA A 110 2.81 -6.18 -1.82
CA ALA A 110 3.64 -6.95 -2.76
C ALA A 110 3.89 -8.42 -2.32
N ASP A 111 3.95 -8.66 -1.00
CA ASP A 111 4.08 -10.01 -0.44
C ASP A 111 2.72 -10.70 -0.19
N TYR A 112 1.60 -10.11 -0.59
CA TYR A 112 0.24 -10.62 -0.37
C TYR A 112 -0.52 -10.54 -1.70
N ALA A 113 -0.11 -11.34 -2.68
CA ALA A 113 -0.54 -11.22 -4.07
C ALA A 113 -2.07 -11.18 -4.25
N LYS A 114 -2.84 -11.93 -3.44
CA LYS A 114 -4.30 -11.94 -3.47
C LYS A 114 -4.91 -10.62 -2.98
N ILE A 115 -4.41 -10.07 -1.87
CA ILE A 115 -4.82 -8.76 -1.37
C ILE A 115 -4.46 -7.68 -2.40
N GLN A 116 -3.23 -7.72 -2.92
CA GLN A 116 -2.74 -6.81 -3.93
C GLN A 116 -3.62 -6.83 -5.18
N SER A 117 -3.87 -8.02 -5.74
CA SER A 117 -4.69 -8.20 -6.94
C SER A 117 -6.10 -7.68 -6.74
N THR A 118 -6.73 -7.98 -5.60
CA THR A 118 -8.09 -7.49 -5.28
C THR A 118 -8.12 -5.96 -5.23
N LEU A 119 -7.12 -5.36 -4.58
CA LEU A 119 -7.03 -3.90 -4.49
C LEU A 119 -6.77 -3.26 -5.85
N SER A 120 -5.85 -3.81 -6.66
CA SER A 120 -5.61 -3.35 -8.03
C SER A 120 -6.87 -3.41 -8.91
N THR A 121 -7.69 -4.46 -8.77
CA THR A 121 -8.97 -4.54 -9.47
C THR A 121 -9.92 -3.42 -9.03
N ALA A 122 -9.99 -3.10 -7.72
CA ALA A 122 -10.82 -2.01 -7.23
C ALA A 122 -10.37 -0.64 -7.79
N TYR A 123 -9.06 -0.38 -7.85
CA TYR A 123 -8.50 0.81 -8.50
C TYR A 123 -8.87 0.87 -9.98
N MET A 124 -8.74 -0.24 -10.72
CA MET A 124 -9.11 -0.31 -12.13
C MET A 124 -10.60 -0.01 -12.34
N THR A 125 -11.50 -0.57 -11.53
CA THR A 125 -12.95 -0.28 -11.58
C THR A 125 -13.23 1.20 -11.30
N ALA A 126 -12.61 1.76 -10.26
CA ALA A 126 -12.75 3.18 -9.92
C ALA A 126 -12.23 4.09 -11.04
N LYS A 127 -11.14 3.71 -11.70
CA LYS A 127 -10.58 4.43 -12.85
C LYS A 127 -11.56 4.44 -14.03
N THR A 128 -12.15 3.30 -14.36
CA THR A 128 -13.20 3.23 -15.40
C THR A 128 -14.39 4.14 -15.08
N ALA A 129 -14.82 4.20 -13.82
CA ALA A 129 -15.89 5.13 -13.40
C ALA A 129 -15.46 6.61 -13.54
N SER A 130 -14.20 6.93 -13.23
CA SER A 130 -13.66 8.28 -13.35
C SER A 130 -13.54 8.76 -14.81
N GLU A 131 -13.16 7.87 -15.71
CA GLU A 131 -12.98 8.13 -17.14
C GLU A 131 -14.31 8.23 -17.90
N ASN A 132 -15.43 7.80 -17.29
CA ASN A 132 -16.76 7.94 -17.88
C ASN A 132 -17.21 9.41 -17.84
N THR A 133 -17.25 10.04 -19.01
CA THR A 133 -17.68 11.43 -19.20
C THR A 133 -19.16 11.63 -18.86
N SER A 134 -19.98 10.60 -19.00
CA SER A 134 -21.41 10.58 -18.66
C SER A 134 -21.71 10.12 -17.23
N ALA A 135 -20.69 9.89 -16.40
CA ALA A 135 -20.90 9.49 -15.00
C ALA A 135 -21.72 10.54 -14.23
N THR A 136 -22.74 10.07 -13.52
CA THR A 136 -23.54 10.91 -12.62
C THR A 136 -22.82 11.14 -11.30
N LEU A 137 -23.33 12.08 -10.51
CA LEU A 137 -22.86 12.35 -9.15
C LEU A 137 -22.87 11.08 -8.28
N ASP A 138 -23.93 10.28 -8.36
CA ASP A 138 -24.06 9.04 -7.60
C ASP A 138 -23.08 7.96 -8.08
N ASN A 139 -22.81 7.88 -9.39
CA ASN A 139 -21.79 6.96 -9.91
C ASN A 139 -20.41 7.26 -9.30
N LEU A 140 -20.02 8.54 -9.27
CA LEU A 140 -18.71 8.96 -8.77
C LEU A 140 -18.58 8.80 -7.25
N ARG A 141 -19.64 9.14 -6.50
CA ARG A 141 -19.69 8.92 -5.04
C ARG A 141 -19.63 7.44 -4.71
N SER A 142 -20.40 6.61 -5.41
CA SER A 142 -20.38 5.16 -5.23
C SER A 142 -19.01 4.56 -5.54
N ALA A 143 -18.38 4.99 -6.63
CA ALA A 143 -17.03 4.56 -6.99
C ALA A 143 -16.00 4.95 -5.92
N SER A 144 -16.07 6.19 -5.40
CA SER A 144 -15.19 6.68 -4.33
C SER A 144 -15.35 5.87 -3.05
N THR A 145 -16.59 5.66 -2.59
CA THR A 145 -16.91 4.85 -1.40
C THR A 145 -16.45 3.41 -1.57
N THR A 146 -16.66 2.83 -2.75
CA THR A 146 -16.25 1.44 -3.04
C THR A 146 -14.73 1.30 -3.03
N LEU A 147 -14.00 2.26 -3.63
CA LEU A 147 -12.54 2.26 -3.62
C LEU A 147 -12.00 2.42 -2.20
N GLN A 148 -12.54 3.37 -1.42
CA GLN A 148 -12.12 3.56 -0.03
C GLN A 148 -12.36 2.30 0.80
N ALA A 149 -13.52 1.67 0.66
CA ALA A 149 -13.83 0.41 1.33
C ALA A 149 -12.87 -0.72 0.93
N ALA A 150 -12.42 -0.78 -0.33
CA ALA A 150 -11.44 -1.74 -0.78
C ALA A 150 -10.05 -1.49 -0.17
N ILE A 151 -9.63 -0.23 -0.05
CA ILE A 151 -8.38 0.18 0.62
C ILE A 151 -8.41 -0.25 2.10
N ASP A 152 -9.49 0.08 2.81
CA ASP A 152 -9.66 -0.27 4.22
C ASP A 152 -9.70 -1.79 4.43
N LYS A 153 -10.38 -2.50 3.52
CA LYS A 153 -10.46 -3.96 3.55
C LYS A 153 -9.11 -4.62 3.26
N ALA A 154 -8.30 -4.08 2.37
CA ALA A 154 -6.95 -4.59 2.13
C ALA A 154 -6.09 -4.51 3.40
N ALA A 155 -6.15 -3.37 4.10
CA ALA A 155 -5.42 -3.19 5.36
C ALA A 155 -5.93 -4.15 6.45
N SER A 156 -7.26 -4.31 6.55
CA SER A 156 -7.88 -5.24 7.49
C SER A 156 -7.50 -6.70 7.20
N ASN A 157 -7.58 -7.12 5.93
CA ASN A 157 -7.22 -8.47 5.50
C ASN A 157 -5.76 -8.80 5.82
N LYS A 158 -4.84 -7.85 5.60
CA LYS A 158 -3.42 -8.02 5.96
C LYS A 158 -3.27 -8.25 7.45
N ARG A 159 -3.89 -7.42 8.30
CA ARG A 159 -3.85 -7.60 9.76
C ARG A 159 -4.38 -8.98 10.18
N THR A 160 -5.52 -9.39 9.63
CA THR A 160 -6.11 -10.70 9.93
C THR A 160 -5.20 -11.86 9.49
N PHE A 161 -4.65 -11.79 8.27
CA PHE A 161 -3.71 -12.79 7.78
C PHE A 161 -2.48 -12.86 8.69
N ASP A 162 -1.89 -11.72 9.01
CA ASP A 162 -0.68 -11.64 9.81
C ASP A 162 -0.92 -12.22 11.20
N SER A 163 -2.00 -11.82 11.87
CA SER A 163 -2.35 -12.35 13.20
C SER A 163 -2.58 -13.86 13.19
N ALA A 164 -3.21 -14.40 12.15
CA ALA A 164 -3.45 -15.84 12.03
C ALA A 164 -2.19 -16.64 11.66
N ASN A 165 -1.21 -16.02 11.00
CA ASN A 165 -0.05 -16.69 10.42
C ASN A 165 1.29 -16.14 10.93
N GLN A 166 1.35 -15.67 12.18
CA GLN A 166 2.56 -15.05 12.76
C GLN A 166 3.86 -15.85 12.55
N PRO A 167 3.89 -17.18 12.75
CA PRO A 167 5.10 -17.96 12.50
C PRO A 167 5.54 -17.93 11.03
N LEU A 168 4.59 -18.00 10.11
CA LEU A 168 4.86 -17.93 8.67
C LEU A 168 5.40 -16.56 8.27
N VAL A 169 4.73 -15.48 8.71
CA VAL A 169 5.16 -14.11 8.43
C VAL A 169 6.58 -13.87 8.93
N THR A 170 6.88 -14.36 10.13
CA THR A 170 8.22 -14.27 10.72
C THR A 170 9.26 -15.02 9.89
N ALA A 171 9.02 -16.30 9.60
CA ALA A 171 9.95 -17.12 8.82
C ALA A 171 10.16 -16.58 7.40
N TYR A 172 9.10 -16.08 6.76
CA TYR A 172 9.14 -15.51 5.41
C TYR A 172 9.97 -14.22 5.37
N ASN A 173 9.81 -13.34 6.36
CA ASN A 173 10.60 -12.12 6.45
C ASN A 173 12.08 -12.42 6.73
N GLN A 174 12.38 -13.40 7.59
CA GLN A 174 13.74 -13.87 7.82
C GLN A 174 14.37 -14.41 6.53
N LEU A 175 13.64 -15.26 5.79
CA LEU A 175 14.10 -15.76 4.50
C LEU A 175 14.38 -14.61 3.52
N LYS A 176 13.48 -13.63 3.40
CA LYS A 176 13.70 -12.46 2.54
C LYS A 176 14.94 -11.66 2.93
N THR A 177 15.17 -11.44 4.22
CA THR A 177 16.40 -10.80 4.71
C THR A 177 17.63 -11.62 4.33
N THR A 178 17.61 -12.93 4.53
CA THR A 178 18.72 -13.82 4.15
C THR A 178 19.00 -13.77 2.64
N LEU A 179 17.96 -13.77 1.79
CA LEU A 179 18.09 -13.68 0.33
C LEU A 179 18.79 -12.39 -0.14
N GLN A 180 18.72 -11.30 0.63
CA GLN A 180 19.45 -10.06 0.30
C GLN A 180 20.97 -10.24 0.35
N SER A 181 21.47 -11.23 1.09
CA SER A 181 22.91 -11.53 1.17
C SER A 181 23.46 -12.33 -0.02
N LYS A 182 22.61 -12.71 -1.00
CA LYS A 182 22.99 -13.57 -2.13
C LYS A 182 24.23 -13.07 -2.87
N THR A 183 24.23 -11.80 -3.28
CA THR A 183 25.33 -11.22 -4.07
C THR A 183 26.64 -11.28 -3.29
N THR A 184 26.66 -10.76 -2.07
CA THR A 184 27.85 -10.73 -1.21
C THR A 184 28.35 -12.14 -0.88
N SER A 185 27.44 -13.07 -0.60
CA SER A 185 27.80 -14.46 -0.27
C SER A 185 28.42 -15.22 -1.44
N LEU A 186 28.11 -14.84 -2.68
CA LEU A 186 28.64 -15.49 -3.89
C LEU A 186 29.89 -14.80 -4.46
N GLU A 187 30.16 -13.54 -4.08
CA GLU A 187 31.29 -12.75 -4.58
C GLU A 187 32.64 -13.37 -4.21
N GLY A 188 32.79 -13.82 -2.96
CA GLY A 188 34.00 -14.49 -2.46
C GLY A 188 34.29 -15.85 -3.11
N LEU A 189 33.35 -16.39 -3.90
CA LEU A 189 33.45 -17.72 -4.51
C LEU A 189 33.70 -17.66 -6.02
N SER A 190 34.25 -16.56 -6.52
CA SER A 190 34.46 -16.33 -7.96
C SER A 190 35.57 -17.19 -8.57
N GLU A 191 36.55 -17.63 -7.77
CA GLU A 191 37.63 -18.50 -8.25
C GLU A 191 37.12 -19.91 -8.62
N ASN A 192 37.68 -20.50 -9.68
CA ASN A 192 37.29 -21.84 -10.17
C ASN A 192 37.38 -22.94 -9.11
N LYS A 193 38.31 -22.83 -8.16
CA LYS A 193 38.48 -23.78 -7.05
C LYS A 193 37.25 -23.85 -6.12
N TYR A 194 36.43 -22.81 -6.09
CA TYR A 194 35.19 -22.73 -5.29
C TYR A 194 33.92 -22.98 -6.11
N SER A 195 34.03 -23.34 -7.38
CA SER A 195 32.88 -23.50 -8.30
C SER A 195 31.79 -24.43 -7.77
N SER A 196 32.15 -25.55 -7.14
CA SER A 196 31.19 -26.48 -6.54
C SER A 196 30.42 -25.87 -5.37
N ILE A 197 31.10 -25.10 -4.51
CA ILE A 197 30.49 -24.39 -3.38
C ILE A 197 29.56 -23.31 -3.90
N LYS A 198 30.04 -22.48 -4.84
CA LYS A 198 29.24 -21.44 -5.49
C LYS A 198 27.97 -22.03 -6.09
N ASN A 199 28.08 -23.15 -6.81
CA ASN A 199 26.95 -23.82 -7.43
C ASN A 199 25.95 -24.35 -6.39
N HIS A 200 26.43 -24.96 -5.31
CA HIS A 200 25.57 -25.43 -4.23
C HIS A 200 24.81 -24.27 -3.56
N LEU A 201 25.54 -23.22 -3.14
CA LEU A 201 24.97 -22.06 -2.48
C LEU A 201 24.00 -21.31 -3.40
N SER A 202 24.32 -21.17 -4.69
CA SER A 202 23.41 -20.56 -5.67
C SER A 202 22.08 -21.31 -5.75
N LYS A 203 22.11 -22.65 -5.78
CA LYS A 203 20.89 -23.48 -5.77
C LYS A 203 20.05 -23.28 -4.51
N LEU A 204 20.68 -23.13 -3.34
CA LEU A 204 19.97 -22.85 -2.09
C LEU A 204 19.27 -21.48 -2.15
N PHE A 205 19.99 -20.45 -2.60
CA PHE A 205 19.39 -19.13 -2.83
C PHE A 205 18.25 -19.18 -3.85
N ASP A 206 18.40 -19.92 -4.95
CA ASP A 206 17.35 -20.05 -5.97
C ASP A 206 16.11 -20.76 -5.41
N ALA A 207 16.29 -21.80 -4.60
CA ALA A 207 15.20 -22.49 -3.90
C ALA A 207 14.47 -21.55 -2.92
N GLY A 208 15.22 -20.79 -2.12
CA GLY A 208 14.65 -19.78 -1.22
C GLY A 208 13.90 -18.68 -1.98
N SER A 209 14.47 -18.18 -3.08
CA SER A 209 13.82 -17.19 -3.95
C SER A 209 12.53 -17.73 -4.58
N ALA A 210 12.50 -19.00 -4.96
CA ALA A 210 11.28 -19.63 -5.50
C ALA A 210 10.17 -19.71 -4.45
N ILE A 211 10.51 -19.94 -3.18
CA ILE A 211 9.54 -19.89 -2.07
C ILE A 211 9.03 -18.46 -1.87
N ALA A 212 9.93 -17.48 -1.79
CA ALA A 212 9.55 -16.08 -1.62
C ALA A 212 8.66 -15.56 -2.77
N ALA A 213 8.94 -15.97 -4.01
CA ALA A 213 8.16 -15.57 -5.18
C ALA A 213 6.69 -16.03 -5.14
N ARG A 214 6.33 -17.01 -4.30
CA ARG A 214 4.94 -17.44 -4.12
C ARG A 214 4.10 -16.44 -3.31
N THR A 215 4.74 -15.54 -2.57
CA THR A 215 4.09 -14.60 -1.63
C THR A 215 3.41 -15.28 -0.44
N LEU A 216 3.10 -14.52 0.61
CA LEU A 216 2.40 -15.00 1.80
C LEU A 216 0.94 -15.37 1.53
N ASP A 217 0.26 -14.59 0.69
CA ASP A 217 -1.14 -14.81 0.31
C ASP A 217 -1.28 -14.88 -1.22
N PRO A 218 -0.95 -16.05 -1.84
CA PRO A 218 -0.94 -16.20 -3.29
C PRO A 218 -2.34 -16.08 -3.90
N THR A 219 -2.41 -15.58 -5.14
CA THR A 219 -3.66 -15.57 -5.94
C THR A 219 -4.12 -16.97 -6.31
N MET A 220 -3.17 -17.89 -6.53
CA MET A 220 -3.42 -19.30 -6.86
C MET A 220 -2.36 -20.21 -6.23
N GLY A 221 -2.75 -21.44 -5.90
CA GLY A 221 -1.87 -22.41 -5.28
C GLY A 221 -1.89 -22.35 -3.75
N THR A 222 -0.95 -23.07 -3.13
CA THR A 222 -0.88 -23.19 -1.68
C THR A 222 -0.07 -22.06 -1.05
N VAL A 223 -0.52 -21.59 0.11
CA VAL A 223 0.27 -20.72 0.99
C VAL A 223 1.60 -21.44 1.31
N PRO A 224 2.76 -20.74 1.33
CA PRO A 224 4.01 -21.36 1.74
C PRO A 224 3.92 -21.94 3.15
N GLU A 225 4.49 -23.13 3.35
CA GLU A 225 4.50 -23.77 4.66
C GLU A 225 5.62 -23.23 5.54
N VAL A 226 5.34 -23.02 6.82
CA VAL A 226 6.32 -22.52 7.81
C VAL A 226 7.60 -23.37 7.80
N MET A 227 7.46 -24.70 7.78
CA MET A 227 8.61 -25.61 7.77
C MET A 227 9.45 -25.48 6.52
N SER A 228 8.84 -25.38 5.33
CA SER A 228 9.60 -25.22 4.08
C SER A 228 10.34 -23.90 4.04
N VAL A 229 9.70 -22.81 4.48
CA VAL A 229 10.31 -21.47 4.54
C VAL A 229 11.48 -21.46 5.53
N THR A 230 11.26 -22.00 6.73
CA THR A 230 12.28 -22.07 7.80
C THR A 230 13.47 -22.90 7.35
N LYS A 231 13.23 -24.10 6.79
CA LYS A 231 14.29 -24.98 6.30
C LYS A 231 15.12 -24.31 5.21
N ALA A 232 14.49 -23.64 4.24
CA ALA A 232 15.22 -22.95 3.19
C ALA A 232 16.12 -21.84 3.76
N ASN A 233 15.63 -21.10 4.75
CA ASN A 233 16.42 -20.09 5.43
C ASN A 233 17.62 -20.71 6.20
N GLU A 234 17.38 -21.76 6.97
CA GLU A 234 18.41 -22.48 7.73
C GLU A 234 19.48 -23.11 6.82
N ASP A 235 19.07 -23.73 5.71
CA ASP A 235 20.00 -24.33 4.75
C ASP A 235 20.95 -23.27 4.17
N ILE A 236 20.43 -22.08 3.82
CA ILE A 236 21.24 -20.96 3.32
C ILE A 236 22.18 -20.46 4.42
N MET A 237 21.65 -20.15 5.62
CA MET A 237 22.47 -19.64 6.73
C MET A 237 23.59 -20.60 7.11
N THR A 238 23.30 -21.91 7.15
CA THR A 238 24.29 -22.95 7.45
C THR A 238 25.36 -23.05 6.37
N ALA A 239 24.98 -22.92 5.09
CA ALA A 239 25.95 -22.94 3.99
C ALA A 239 26.83 -21.68 4.02
N VAL A 240 26.26 -20.51 4.30
CA VAL A 240 27.00 -19.23 4.40
C VAL A 240 27.94 -19.23 5.60
N SER A 241 27.53 -19.74 6.76
CA SER A 241 28.40 -19.77 7.96
C SER A 241 29.64 -20.65 7.77
N LYS A 242 29.55 -21.69 6.93
CA LYS A 242 30.69 -22.54 6.60
C LYS A 242 31.69 -21.89 5.64
N LEU A 243 31.32 -20.80 4.97
CA LEU A 243 32.25 -20.07 4.09
C LEU A 243 33.40 -19.43 4.87
N THR A 244 33.21 -19.09 6.15
CA THR A 244 34.28 -18.56 7.00
C THR A 244 35.20 -19.63 7.55
N GLU A 245 34.88 -20.91 7.38
CA GLU A 245 35.67 -22.04 7.86
C GLU A 245 36.61 -22.62 6.79
N TRP A 246 36.48 -22.20 5.52
CA TRP A 246 37.16 -22.77 4.33
C TRP A 246 38.02 -21.71 3.62
#